data_AF-A0A7C2EU45-F1
#
_entry.id   AF-A0A7C2EU45-F1
#
_cell.length_a   1.000
_cell.length_b   1.000
_cell.length_c   1.000
_cell.angle_alpha   90.00
_cell.angle_beta   90.00
_cell.angle_gamma   90.00
#
_symmetry.space_group_name_H-M   'P 1'
#
loop_
_entity.id
_entity.type
_entity.pdbx_description
1 polymer ?
#
loop_
_entity_poly.entity_id
_entity_poly.type
_entity_poly.pdbx_seq_one_letter_code
_entity_poly.pdbx_strand_id
1 'polypeptide(L)'
;MMAGIRKQQGGASLVEVLVAILVLAIAILAFIRLYPSGFLVLKRAGQSEVATRLAQQELERLKGRQDNLPYVIAPVKYEVVNGETVLVIDPSASPDEMGVQPNLPPSVPPEYASGVNRVRRIIGERVNLGAPAPYLGARYNLTEGILYQTTFAPIAVPPVSGGPVWDPIESGYLLVYGNPMRRFVMDSSFEYRWNLQTYEYGIDYERGKVLLRPLRYRAIAYKIDYAYRVLHEGHEDIRQVSTVIILPPTDPQRPFPVWVDLTLPQPGQDPSTYPPVNRDPDFQGLVPDSDSAARLFERLNPNASWDPDYPYQYKVVNQLLGLLAFNPAGTGFYERYWRGQRPLVANVDYNVYDWSILREEHSVPATGRIRLAFTDIKQYGDLLENQTEYKGLNLPGIPDRDQPDLVLVDVLTGQTAYIQKGALLPQSDLLLGSFEVDYTAGIIQLNNANLRGRKFRILYKAHENWALAVQKAAHRYFISPVLQGMPVDACWYDVEAAFNDEPTTKLYFSRSEAGKTVLLREYWYIVEGDPTPRRGVNGVLRISDVPDGTGFVYADLTELHPNAVRWAPEVTGVAIRGVQGLSLKVRLYYEPDGRKVKIDFDALLTRKD
;
A
#
# COMPACT_ATOMS: atom_id res chain seq x y z
N MET A 1 14.77 -69.33 75.02
CA MET A 1 15.03 -69.17 73.57
C MET A 1 14.27 -67.94 73.07
N MET A 2 14.98 -66.82 72.91
CA MET A 2 14.59 -65.72 72.02
C MET A 2 15.83 -64.81 71.95
N ALA A 3 16.61 -64.96 70.89
CA ALA A 3 17.70 -64.06 70.55
C ALA A 3 17.27 -63.28 69.31
N GLY A 4 17.15 -61.95 69.47
CA GLY A 4 16.70 -61.04 68.44
C GLY A 4 17.67 -60.96 67.26
N ILE A 5 17.11 -61.03 66.05
CA ILE A 5 17.82 -60.74 64.80
C ILE A 5 17.95 -59.21 64.71
N ARG A 6 19.15 -58.71 65.00
CA ARG A 6 19.54 -57.33 64.69
C ARG A 6 19.64 -57.17 63.17
N LYS A 7 18.69 -56.46 62.55
CA LYS A 7 18.85 -55.92 61.20
C LYS A 7 19.95 -54.84 61.25
N GLN A 8 21.11 -55.14 60.66
CA GLN A 8 22.12 -54.12 60.36
C GLN A 8 21.55 -53.19 59.28
N GLN A 9 21.29 -51.93 59.65
CA GLN A 9 21.15 -50.85 58.69
C GLN A 9 22.56 -50.48 58.23
N GLY A 10 22.92 -50.88 57.01
CA GLY A 10 24.16 -50.41 56.36
C GLY A 10 24.02 -48.92 56.06
N GLY A 11 24.95 -48.12 56.56
CA GLY A 11 25.06 -46.71 56.17
C GLY A 11 25.41 -46.60 54.68
N ALA A 12 24.78 -45.63 54.00
CA ALA A 12 25.01 -45.37 52.59
C ALA A 12 26.51 -45.23 52.29
N SER A 13 27.01 -45.99 51.32
CA SER A 13 28.43 -45.90 50.97
C SER A 13 28.72 -44.56 50.27
N LEU A 14 29.94 -44.04 50.42
CA LEU A 14 30.37 -42.79 49.76
C LEU A 14 30.10 -42.83 48.24
N VAL A 15 30.24 -44.01 47.63
CA VAL A 15 29.97 -44.27 46.21
C VAL A 15 28.48 -44.08 45.89
N GLU A 16 27.59 -44.52 46.77
CA GLU A 16 26.14 -44.42 46.62
C GLU A 16 25.66 -42.97 46.66
N VAL A 17 26.24 -42.16 47.55
CA VAL A 17 25.99 -40.71 47.62
C VAL A 17 26.51 -40.01 46.36
N LEU A 18 27.70 -40.40 45.87
CA LEU A 18 28.31 -39.78 44.70
C LEU A 18 27.55 -40.12 43.41
N VAL A 19 27.04 -41.36 43.29
CA VAL A 19 26.15 -41.76 42.20
C VAL A 19 24.81 -41.03 42.28
N ALA A 20 24.23 -40.88 43.47
CA ALA A 20 22.98 -40.13 43.64
C ALA A 20 23.14 -38.65 43.23
N ILE A 21 24.25 -38.01 43.59
CA ILE A 21 24.57 -36.64 43.17
C ILE A 21 24.79 -36.57 41.65
N LEU A 22 25.47 -37.55 41.05
CA LEU A 22 25.68 -37.59 39.59
C LEU A 22 24.35 -37.74 38.83
N VAL A 23 23.48 -38.64 39.28
CA VAL A 23 22.14 -38.84 38.69
C VAL A 23 21.30 -37.59 38.86
N LEU A 24 21.33 -36.95 40.03
CA LEU A 24 20.65 -35.67 40.27
C LEU A 24 21.20 -34.56 39.37
N ALA A 25 22.52 -34.47 39.20
CA ALA A 25 23.15 -33.49 38.32
C ALA A 25 22.77 -33.72 36.85
N ILE A 26 22.74 -34.97 36.38
CA ILE A 26 22.28 -35.32 35.03
C ILE A 26 20.79 -35.00 34.87
N ALA A 27 19.96 -35.27 35.88
CA ALA A 27 18.53 -34.96 35.85
C ALA A 27 18.28 -33.45 35.81
N ILE A 28 19.01 -32.66 36.63
CA ILE A 28 18.95 -31.20 36.61
C ILE A 28 19.46 -30.67 35.27
N LEU A 29 20.56 -31.21 34.72
CA LEU A 29 21.10 -30.79 33.42
C LEU A 29 20.13 -31.11 32.27
N ALA A 30 19.51 -32.30 32.29
CA ALA A 30 18.49 -32.69 31.33
C ALA A 30 17.24 -31.80 31.42
N PHE A 31 16.82 -31.44 32.64
CA PHE A 31 15.73 -30.50 32.89
C PHE A 31 16.07 -29.10 32.38
N ILE A 32 17.26 -28.57 32.69
CA ILE A 32 17.75 -27.27 32.19
C ILE A 32 17.86 -27.27 30.66
N ARG A 33 18.12 -28.41 30.03
CA ARG A 33 18.24 -28.51 28.56
C ARG A 33 16.89 -28.64 27.85
N LEU A 34 15.87 -29.21 28.50
CA LEU A 34 14.52 -29.39 27.94
C LEU A 34 13.58 -28.20 28.17
N TYR A 35 13.78 -27.42 29.23
CA TYR A 35 12.88 -26.33 29.59
C TYR A 35 12.94 -25.05 28.73
N PRO A 36 14.09 -24.61 28.17
CA PRO A 36 14.16 -23.39 27.37
C PRO A 36 13.26 -23.44 26.13
N SER A 37 13.19 -24.60 25.48
CA SER A 37 12.35 -24.78 24.28
C SER A 37 10.85 -24.73 24.59
N GLY A 38 10.41 -25.26 25.74
CA GLY A 38 9.00 -25.22 26.15
C GLY A 38 8.48 -23.80 26.37
N PHE A 39 9.27 -22.92 26.99
CA PHE A 39 8.90 -21.52 27.19
C PHE A 39 8.84 -20.72 25.89
N LEU A 40 9.78 -20.96 24.96
CA LEU A 40 9.77 -20.31 23.64
C LEU A 40 8.55 -20.72 22.82
N VAL A 41 8.18 -22.01 22.85
CA VAL A 41 6.97 -22.50 22.15
C VAL A 41 5.69 -21.89 22.73
N LEU A 42 5.56 -21.84 24.07
CA LEU A 42 4.40 -21.21 24.72
C LEU A 42 4.33 -19.71 24.44
N LYS A 43 5.47 -19.01 24.45
CA LYS A 43 5.55 -17.59 24.11
C LYS A 43 5.14 -17.33 22.66
N ARG A 44 5.62 -18.14 21.73
CA ARG A 44 5.28 -18.07 20.31
C ARG A 44 3.81 -18.36 20.05
N ALA A 45 3.23 -19.35 20.74
CA ALA A 45 1.79 -19.61 20.67
C ALA A 45 0.98 -18.40 21.15
N GLY A 46 1.39 -17.77 22.27
CA GLY A 46 0.76 -16.55 22.77
C GLY A 46 0.89 -15.36 21.81
N GLN A 47 2.08 -15.12 21.25
CA GLN A 47 2.30 -14.06 20.27
C GLN A 47 1.50 -14.28 18.98
N SER A 48 1.40 -15.53 18.50
CA SER A 48 0.59 -15.88 17.33
C SER A 48 -0.92 -15.65 17.53
N GLU A 49 -1.45 -15.97 18.72
CA GLU A 49 -2.84 -15.68 19.06
C GLU A 49 -3.10 -14.16 19.09
N VAL A 50 -2.19 -13.41 19.70
CA VAL A 50 -2.29 -11.94 19.76
C VAL A 50 -2.19 -11.32 18.37
N ALA A 51 -1.27 -11.80 17.54
CA ALA A 51 -1.09 -11.34 16.17
C ALA A 51 -2.31 -11.64 15.29
N THR A 52 -2.92 -12.82 15.48
CA THR A 52 -4.19 -13.19 14.83
C THR A 52 -5.31 -12.24 15.22
N ARG A 53 -5.41 -11.88 16.50
CA ARG A 53 -6.39 -10.90 16.99
C ARG A 53 -6.17 -9.51 16.41
N LEU A 54 -4.90 -9.07 16.30
CA LEU A 54 -4.54 -7.80 15.69
C LEU A 54 -4.92 -7.78 14.20
N ALA A 55 -4.65 -8.85 13.46
CA ALA A 55 -5.01 -8.98 12.06
C ALA A 55 -6.53 -8.96 11.84
N GLN A 56 -7.29 -9.64 12.69
CA GLN A 56 -8.76 -9.60 12.67
C GLN A 56 -9.29 -8.20 12.99
N GLN A 57 -8.73 -7.53 14.01
CA GLN A 57 -9.10 -6.16 14.35
C GLN A 57 -8.82 -5.20 13.19
N GLU A 58 -7.69 -5.36 12.50
CA GLU A 58 -7.37 -4.57 11.32
C GLU A 58 -8.34 -4.83 10.18
N LEU A 59 -8.72 -6.09 9.94
CA LEU A 59 -9.73 -6.43 8.94
C LEU A 59 -11.09 -5.80 9.25
N GLU A 60 -11.55 -5.86 10.50
CA GLU A 60 -12.80 -5.21 10.93
C GLU A 60 -12.72 -3.69 10.83
N ARG A 61 -11.56 -3.10 11.14
CA ARG A 61 -11.30 -1.66 10.95
C ARG A 61 -11.43 -1.26 9.48
N LEU A 62 -10.90 -2.08 8.56
CA LEU A 62 -10.99 -1.83 7.12
C LEU A 62 -12.41 -2.00 6.59
N LYS A 63 -13.18 -2.99 7.09
CA LYS A 63 -14.62 -3.11 6.81
C LYS A 63 -15.40 -1.86 7.23
N GLY A 64 -15.11 -1.32 8.42
CA GLY A 64 -15.71 -0.07 8.89
C GLY A 64 -15.31 1.18 8.08
N ARG A 65 -14.27 1.09 7.24
CA ARG A 65 -13.77 2.16 6.36
C ARG A 65 -14.01 1.88 4.88
N GLN A 66 -15.05 1.12 4.54
CA GLN A 66 -15.33 0.70 3.16
C GLN A 66 -15.35 1.87 2.15
N ASP A 67 -15.90 3.02 2.55
CA ASP A 67 -15.98 4.23 1.71
C ASP A 67 -14.61 4.84 1.41
N ASN A 68 -13.61 4.61 2.27
CA ASN A 68 -12.26 5.16 2.17
C ASN A 68 -11.25 4.19 1.55
N LEU A 69 -11.67 2.98 1.18
CA LEU A 69 -10.74 1.97 0.66
C LEU A 69 -9.99 2.46 -0.58
N PRO A 70 -8.71 2.10 -0.73
CA PRO A 70 -7.94 2.45 -1.91
C PRO A 70 -8.49 1.77 -3.17
N TYR A 71 -8.20 2.34 -4.32
CA TYR A 71 -8.45 1.73 -5.63
C TYR A 71 -7.71 0.39 -5.72
N VAL A 72 -6.40 0.38 -5.48
CA VAL A 72 -5.56 -0.83 -5.45
C VAL A 72 -4.44 -0.68 -4.41
N ILE A 73 -3.96 -1.81 -3.88
CA ILE A 73 -2.68 -1.88 -3.18
C ILE A 73 -1.72 -2.62 -4.10
N ALA A 74 -0.79 -1.88 -4.70
CA ALA A 74 0.06 -2.35 -5.77
C ALA A 74 1.45 -2.76 -5.27
N PRO A 75 2.05 -3.80 -5.89
CA PRO A 75 3.47 -4.08 -5.77
C PRO A 75 4.34 -2.97 -6.35
N VAL A 76 5.54 -2.83 -5.80
CA VAL A 76 6.55 -1.86 -6.23
C VAL A 76 7.91 -2.49 -6.39
N LYS A 77 8.69 -1.92 -7.30
CA LYS A 77 10.13 -2.15 -7.45
C LYS A 77 10.88 -0.82 -7.49
N TYR A 78 12.14 -0.88 -7.12
CA TYR A 78 13.10 0.19 -7.31
C TYR A 78 13.83 0.02 -8.63
N GLU A 79 13.88 1.08 -9.41
CA GLU A 79 14.56 1.12 -10.70
C GLU A 79 15.43 2.37 -10.80
N VAL A 80 16.52 2.28 -11.56
CA VAL A 80 17.37 3.44 -11.83
C VAL A 80 17.00 4.03 -13.19
N VAL A 81 16.44 5.22 -13.19
CA VAL A 81 16.07 5.97 -14.39
C VAL A 81 16.94 7.22 -14.43
N ASN A 82 17.73 7.39 -15.51
CA ASN A 82 18.67 8.50 -15.68
C ASN A 82 19.66 8.70 -14.51
N GLY A 83 20.06 7.61 -13.83
CA GLY A 83 20.96 7.67 -12.68
C GLY A 83 20.30 7.95 -11.34
N GLU A 84 18.99 8.21 -11.33
CA GLU A 84 18.20 8.43 -10.12
C GLU A 84 17.35 7.21 -9.77
N THR A 85 17.22 6.92 -8.48
CA THR A 85 16.43 5.78 -7.99
C THR A 85 14.96 6.20 -7.87
N VAL A 86 14.10 5.58 -8.66
CA VAL A 86 12.64 5.77 -8.60
C VAL A 86 11.92 4.52 -8.12
N LEU A 87 10.74 4.74 -7.53
CA LEU A 87 9.84 3.67 -7.16
C LEU A 87 8.74 3.55 -8.22
N VAL A 88 8.62 2.37 -8.84
CA VAL A 88 7.65 2.09 -9.89
C VAL A 88 6.80 0.87 -9.54
N ILE A 89 5.63 0.74 -10.15
CA ILE A 89 4.75 -0.42 -9.94
C ILE A 89 5.37 -1.66 -10.59
N ASP A 90 5.29 -2.81 -9.93
CA ASP A 90 5.82 -4.10 -10.41
C ASP A 90 4.71 -5.16 -10.54
N PRO A 91 3.97 -5.22 -11.67
CA PRO A 91 2.90 -6.20 -11.85
C PRO A 91 3.36 -7.67 -11.81
N SER A 92 4.66 -7.92 -11.99
CA SER A 92 5.24 -9.26 -12.05
C SER A 92 5.52 -9.86 -10.66
N ALA A 93 5.57 -9.04 -9.62
CA ALA A 93 5.79 -9.49 -8.24
C ALA A 93 4.60 -10.30 -7.75
N SER A 94 4.83 -11.56 -7.35
CA SER A 94 3.79 -12.33 -6.69
C SER A 94 3.57 -11.82 -5.25
N PRO A 95 2.33 -11.78 -4.75
CA PRO A 95 2.05 -11.50 -3.35
C PRO A 95 2.82 -12.42 -2.37
N ASP A 96 3.13 -13.64 -2.80
CA ASP A 96 3.81 -14.67 -2.01
C ASP A 96 5.34 -14.66 -2.17
N GLU A 97 5.88 -13.73 -2.97
CA GLU A 97 7.30 -13.59 -3.18
C GLU A 97 7.96 -12.83 -2.02
N MET A 98 8.54 -13.59 -1.08
CA MET A 98 9.11 -13.04 0.16
C MET A 98 10.61 -12.73 0.09
N GLY A 99 11.19 -12.77 -1.11
CA GLY A 99 12.60 -12.47 -1.36
C GLY A 99 12.89 -10.97 -1.41
N VAL A 100 14.18 -10.63 -1.46
CA VAL A 100 14.62 -9.29 -1.86
C VAL A 100 14.39 -9.13 -3.36
N GLN A 101 13.97 -7.95 -3.79
CA GLN A 101 13.85 -7.60 -5.19
C GLN A 101 15.13 -7.96 -5.97
N PRO A 102 15.03 -8.63 -7.12
CA PRO A 102 16.16 -8.83 -8.03
C PRO A 102 16.74 -7.49 -8.51
N ASN A 103 18.07 -7.43 -8.68
CA ASN A 103 18.78 -6.26 -9.20
C ASN A 103 18.49 -4.95 -8.45
N LEU A 104 18.39 -5.03 -7.12
CA LEU A 104 18.14 -3.86 -6.28
C LEU A 104 19.27 -2.82 -6.44
N PRO A 105 18.93 -1.52 -6.64
CA PRO A 105 19.94 -0.47 -6.68
C PRO A 105 20.75 -0.42 -5.39
N PRO A 106 22.10 -0.26 -5.43
CA PRO A 106 22.95 -0.31 -4.24
C PRO A 106 22.62 0.75 -3.17
N SER A 107 21.97 1.84 -3.55
CA SER A 107 21.52 2.93 -2.67
C SER A 107 20.31 2.56 -1.80
N VAL A 108 19.59 1.48 -2.12
CA VAL A 108 18.36 1.08 -1.43
C VAL A 108 18.64 -0.05 -0.44
N PRO A 109 18.36 0.14 0.86
CA PRO A 109 18.50 -0.95 1.82
C PRO A 109 17.56 -2.13 1.48
N PRO A 110 18.04 -3.38 1.52
CA PRO A 110 17.25 -4.57 1.14
C PRO A 110 15.92 -4.72 1.91
N GLU A 111 15.85 -4.21 3.13
CA GLU A 111 14.66 -4.27 3.99
C GLU A 111 13.44 -3.54 3.40
N TYR A 112 13.65 -2.51 2.57
CA TYR A 112 12.55 -1.78 1.92
C TYR A 112 12.02 -2.45 0.65
N ALA A 113 12.78 -3.38 0.09
CA ALA A 113 12.48 -4.03 -1.18
C ALA A 113 12.37 -5.54 -1.01
N SER A 114 12.00 -6.01 0.18
CA SER A 114 11.89 -7.43 0.49
C SER A 114 10.61 -7.78 1.22
N GLY A 115 10.20 -9.05 1.10
CA GLY A 115 9.05 -9.56 1.83
C GLY A 115 7.77 -8.78 1.52
N VAL A 116 7.02 -8.51 2.59
CA VAL A 116 5.77 -7.74 2.50
C VAL A 116 5.96 -6.30 2.01
N ASN A 117 7.15 -5.72 2.12
CA ASN A 117 7.43 -4.35 1.66
C ASN A 117 7.47 -4.23 0.13
N ARG A 118 7.45 -5.35 -0.60
CA ARG A 118 7.22 -5.31 -2.05
C ARG A 118 5.80 -4.89 -2.43
N VAL A 119 4.81 -5.04 -1.53
CA VAL A 119 3.41 -4.68 -1.79
C VAL A 119 2.98 -3.58 -0.84
N ARG A 120 3.22 -2.31 -1.20
CA ARG A 120 3.04 -1.18 -0.29
C ARG A 120 2.57 0.13 -0.93
N ARG A 121 2.37 0.16 -2.24
CA ARG A 121 1.82 1.34 -2.93
C ARG A 121 0.32 1.35 -2.77
N ILE A 122 -0.19 2.33 -2.05
CA ILE A 122 -1.61 2.60 -1.92
C ILE A 122 -1.99 3.58 -3.03
N ILE A 123 -2.94 3.20 -3.87
CA ILE A 123 -3.42 4.06 -4.97
C ILE A 123 -4.88 4.39 -4.72
N GLY A 124 -5.20 5.68 -4.75
CA GLY A 124 -6.55 6.22 -4.75
C GLY A 124 -7.29 6.02 -3.44
N GLU A 125 -6.65 6.16 -2.28
CA GLU A 125 -7.36 6.19 -1.00
C GLU A 125 -8.34 7.37 -0.97
N ARG A 126 -9.63 7.09 -0.78
CA ARG A 126 -10.69 8.08 -0.89
C ARG A 126 -10.83 8.89 0.40
N VAL A 127 -10.87 10.21 0.29
CA VAL A 127 -11.01 11.16 1.40
C VAL A 127 -12.21 12.05 1.17
N ASN A 128 -13.25 11.81 1.97
CA ASN A 128 -14.42 12.68 2.01
C ASN A 128 -14.07 13.95 2.78
N LEU A 129 -14.14 15.10 2.12
CA LEU A 129 -13.84 16.41 2.71
C LEU A 129 -14.99 16.84 3.61
N GLY A 130 -14.86 16.53 4.91
CA GLY A 130 -15.81 16.87 5.96
C GLY A 130 -15.68 18.30 6.47
N ALA A 131 -16.16 18.54 7.69
CA ALA A 131 -16.04 19.85 8.34
C ALA A 131 -14.58 20.17 8.72
N PRO A 132 -14.16 21.44 8.64
CA PRO A 132 -12.83 21.85 9.07
C PRO A 132 -12.75 21.80 10.60
N ALA A 133 -11.56 21.50 11.12
CA ALA A 133 -11.25 21.51 12.54
C ALA A 133 -9.98 22.33 12.78
N PRO A 134 -9.84 22.95 13.97
CA PRO A 134 -8.58 23.56 14.37
C PRO A 134 -7.53 22.47 14.58
N TYR A 135 -6.31 22.72 14.12
CA TYR A 135 -5.16 21.87 14.34
C TYR A 135 -3.91 22.71 14.62
N LEU A 136 -2.91 22.08 15.24
CA LEU A 136 -1.62 22.71 15.48
C LEU A 136 -0.78 22.64 14.20
N GLY A 137 -0.54 23.79 13.58
CA GLY A 137 0.41 23.94 12.50
C GLY A 137 1.86 23.90 12.98
N ALA A 138 2.80 24.01 12.06
CA ALA A 138 4.21 24.13 12.43
C ALA A 138 4.44 25.39 13.31
N ARG A 139 5.32 25.27 14.31
CA ARG A 139 5.55 26.27 15.37
C ARG A 139 4.36 26.56 16.30
N TYR A 140 3.42 25.61 16.46
CA TYR A 140 2.29 25.72 17.40
C TYR A 140 1.27 26.81 17.08
N ASN A 141 1.21 27.30 15.83
CA ASN A 141 0.16 28.20 15.41
C ASN A 141 -1.14 27.42 15.18
N LEU A 142 -2.23 27.87 15.80
CA LEU A 142 -3.58 27.36 15.52
C LEU A 142 -3.96 27.72 14.08
N THR A 143 -4.27 26.72 13.28
CA THR A 143 -4.74 26.85 11.90
C THR A 143 -5.95 25.93 11.71
N GLU A 144 -6.81 26.25 10.75
CA GLU A 144 -7.99 25.45 10.44
C GLU A 144 -7.76 24.65 9.15
N GLY A 145 -8.26 23.43 9.12
CA GLY A 145 -8.19 22.55 7.96
C GLY A 145 -9.04 21.32 8.16
N ILE A 146 -9.36 20.64 7.06
CA ILE A 146 -10.05 19.36 7.12
C ILE A 146 -8.97 18.30 7.36
N LEU A 147 -8.94 17.74 8.57
CA LEU A 147 -7.96 16.73 8.93
C LEU A 147 -8.39 15.35 8.43
N TYR A 148 -7.45 14.65 7.81
CA TYR A 148 -7.63 13.27 7.41
C TYR A 148 -6.42 12.44 7.82
N GLN A 149 -6.69 11.27 8.36
CA GLN A 149 -5.66 10.30 8.69
C GLN A 149 -5.72 9.15 7.69
N THR A 150 -4.64 8.96 6.93
CA THR A 150 -4.52 7.86 5.98
C THR A 150 -4.72 6.52 6.68
N THR A 151 -5.26 5.57 5.93
CA THR A 151 -5.61 4.24 6.44
C THR A 151 -4.37 3.50 6.89
N PHE A 152 -3.28 3.64 6.14
CA PHE A 152 -1.98 3.06 6.44
C PHE A 152 -0.95 4.17 6.70
N ALA A 153 -0.14 3.97 7.73
CA ALA A 153 0.92 4.89 8.14
C ALA A 153 1.94 4.09 8.97
N PRO A 154 3.23 4.46 8.98
CA PRO A 154 3.82 5.69 8.42
C PRO A 154 3.82 5.78 6.90
N ILE A 155 3.76 7.02 6.37
CA ILE A 155 3.91 7.30 4.94
C ILE A 155 5.41 7.35 4.61
N ALA A 156 5.82 6.67 3.55
CA ALA A 156 7.19 6.69 3.09
C ALA A 156 7.58 8.08 2.56
N VAL A 157 8.85 8.43 2.68
CA VAL A 157 9.41 9.70 2.17
C VAL A 157 10.52 9.36 1.18
N PRO A 158 10.68 10.12 0.08
CA PRO A 158 11.78 9.90 -0.83
C PRO A 158 13.14 10.10 -0.12
N PRO A 159 14.18 9.34 -0.49
CA PRO A 159 15.53 9.47 0.10
C PRO A 159 16.13 10.85 -0.13
N VAL A 160 15.82 11.47 -1.28
CA VAL A 160 16.14 12.85 -1.62
C VAL A 160 14.82 13.61 -1.60
N SER A 161 14.67 14.52 -0.63
CA SER A 161 13.46 15.34 -0.48
C SER A 161 13.74 16.79 -0.80
N GLY A 162 12.76 17.48 -1.39
CA GLY A 162 12.85 18.90 -1.74
C GLY A 162 12.61 19.21 -3.22
N GLY A 163 12.31 18.19 -4.03
CA GLY A 163 11.80 18.37 -5.38
C GLY A 163 10.37 18.93 -5.39
N PRO A 164 9.90 19.48 -6.51
CA PRO A 164 8.50 19.86 -6.67
C PRO A 164 7.59 18.63 -6.56
N VAL A 165 6.33 18.81 -6.12
CA VAL A 165 5.34 17.73 -5.90
C VAL A 165 5.10 16.86 -7.14
N TRP A 166 5.32 17.43 -8.32
CA TRP A 166 5.14 16.79 -9.62
C TRP A 166 6.30 15.88 -10.02
N ASP A 167 7.45 16.00 -9.35
CA ASP A 167 8.62 15.17 -9.60
C ASP A 167 8.25 13.69 -9.46
N PRO A 168 8.60 12.81 -10.41
CA PRO A 168 8.37 11.37 -10.31
C PRO A 168 8.90 10.77 -9.01
N ILE A 169 9.95 11.38 -8.42
CA ILE A 169 10.46 11.00 -7.11
C ILE A 169 9.46 11.37 -6.01
N GLU A 170 8.99 12.62 -5.92
CA GLU A 170 8.06 13.05 -4.86
C GLU A 170 6.65 12.47 -5.05
N SER A 171 6.11 12.54 -6.27
CA SER A 171 4.80 11.97 -6.65
C SER A 171 4.76 10.45 -6.55
N GLY A 172 5.92 9.80 -6.76
CA GLY A 172 6.13 8.38 -6.49
C GLY A 172 5.95 8.00 -5.03
N TYR A 173 5.92 8.95 -4.09
CA TYR A 173 5.78 8.72 -2.64
C TYR A 173 4.50 9.26 -2.03
N LEU A 174 4.04 10.45 -2.44
CA LEU A 174 2.77 11.02 -2.02
C LEU A 174 2.19 11.94 -3.10
N LEU A 175 0.98 11.65 -3.55
CA LEU A 175 0.26 12.47 -4.51
C LEU A 175 -1.21 12.56 -4.14
N VAL A 176 -1.80 13.76 -4.28
CA VAL A 176 -3.20 14.02 -3.92
C VAL A 176 -3.93 14.62 -5.11
N TYR A 177 -5.01 13.99 -5.55
CA TYR A 177 -5.80 14.45 -6.70
C TYR A 177 -7.30 14.40 -6.39
N GLY A 178 -8.08 15.12 -7.17
CA GLY A 178 -9.53 15.22 -7.02
C GLY A 178 -10.27 14.05 -7.64
N ASN A 179 -11.55 14.29 -7.91
CA ASN A 179 -12.39 13.30 -8.55
C ASN A 179 -11.92 12.99 -9.98
N PRO A 180 -12.05 11.74 -10.46
CA PRO A 180 -11.78 11.40 -11.85
C PRO A 180 -12.71 12.19 -12.77
N MET A 181 -12.12 12.78 -13.80
CA MET A 181 -12.80 13.57 -14.82
C MET A 181 -13.49 12.65 -15.83
N ARG A 182 -14.46 13.20 -16.57
CA ARG A 182 -15.17 12.45 -17.60
C ARG A 182 -14.39 12.48 -18.91
N ARG A 183 -14.11 11.29 -19.45
CA ARG A 183 -13.45 11.08 -20.75
C ARG A 183 -14.36 11.36 -21.94
N PHE A 184 -13.78 11.94 -23.00
CA PHE A 184 -14.29 11.97 -24.36
C PHE A 184 -13.21 11.48 -25.32
N VAL A 185 -13.53 10.51 -26.17
CA VAL A 185 -12.59 10.03 -27.20
C VAL A 185 -12.73 10.90 -28.43
N MET A 186 -11.63 11.50 -28.89
CA MET A 186 -11.65 12.51 -29.93
C MET A 186 -10.38 12.46 -30.78
N ASP A 187 -10.50 12.84 -32.04
CA ASP A 187 -9.38 12.97 -32.95
C ASP A 187 -8.77 14.39 -32.84
N SER A 188 -7.50 14.46 -32.48
CA SER A 188 -6.78 15.72 -32.27
C SER A 188 -6.46 16.51 -33.55
N SER A 189 -6.68 15.93 -34.74
CA SER A 189 -6.54 16.63 -36.03
C SER A 189 -7.72 17.52 -36.39
N PHE A 190 -8.87 17.33 -35.73
CA PHE A 190 -10.03 18.19 -35.93
C PHE A 190 -9.99 19.37 -34.95
N GLU A 191 -9.87 20.58 -35.48
CA GLU A 191 -10.03 21.85 -34.73
C GLU A 191 -11.51 22.14 -34.41
N TYR A 192 -12.23 21.20 -33.80
CA TYR A 192 -13.55 21.50 -33.25
C TYR A 192 -13.42 22.04 -31.83
N ARG A 193 -13.84 23.29 -31.62
CA ARG A 193 -13.84 23.97 -30.31
C ARG A 193 -14.99 23.46 -29.44
N TRP A 194 -14.82 22.30 -28.84
CA TRP A 194 -15.75 21.82 -27.82
C TRP A 194 -15.66 22.68 -26.56
N ASN A 195 -16.81 23.03 -25.98
CA ASN A 195 -16.85 23.68 -24.67
C ASN A 195 -16.66 22.62 -23.57
N LEU A 196 -15.48 21.99 -23.58
CA LEU A 196 -15.05 21.02 -22.57
C LEU A 196 -15.22 21.66 -21.19
N GLN A 197 -16.01 21.03 -20.34
CA GLN A 197 -16.20 21.54 -18.99
C GLN A 197 -14.95 21.28 -18.14
N THR A 198 -14.84 21.95 -17.00
CA THR A 198 -13.72 21.82 -16.07
C THR A 198 -13.52 20.41 -15.48
N TYR A 199 -14.56 19.57 -15.55
CA TYR A 199 -14.59 18.19 -15.07
C TYR A 199 -14.49 17.15 -16.21
N GLU A 200 -14.24 17.59 -17.45
CA GLU A 200 -14.15 16.75 -18.64
C GLU A 200 -12.75 16.83 -19.25
N TYR A 201 -12.31 15.77 -19.93
CA TYR A 201 -11.08 15.75 -20.72
C TYR A 201 -11.30 14.99 -22.02
N GLY A 202 -10.58 15.37 -23.07
CA GLY A 202 -10.54 14.64 -24.33
C GLY A 202 -9.29 13.79 -24.43
N ILE A 203 -9.34 12.67 -25.14
CA ILE A 203 -8.16 11.82 -25.40
C ILE A 203 -8.15 11.35 -26.85
N ASP A 204 -6.96 11.41 -27.46
CA ASP A 204 -6.64 10.86 -28.77
C ASP A 204 -5.68 9.68 -28.57
N TYR A 205 -6.23 8.47 -28.66
CA TYR A 205 -5.45 7.24 -28.40
C TYR A 205 -4.41 6.96 -29.48
N GLU A 206 -4.63 7.41 -30.72
CA GLU A 206 -3.71 7.16 -31.83
C GLU A 206 -2.50 8.10 -31.77
N ARG A 207 -2.74 9.38 -31.44
CA ARG A 207 -1.67 10.39 -31.41
C ARG A 207 -1.01 10.58 -30.05
N GLY A 208 -1.50 9.90 -29.00
CA GLY A 208 -0.95 10.05 -27.65
C GLY A 208 -1.17 11.44 -27.08
N LYS A 209 -2.35 12.04 -27.30
CA LYS A 209 -2.66 13.41 -26.86
C LYS A 209 -3.87 13.46 -25.94
N VAL A 210 -3.89 14.48 -25.10
CA VAL A 210 -4.99 14.78 -24.17
C VAL A 210 -5.44 16.24 -24.33
N LEU A 211 -6.75 16.45 -24.34
CA LEU A 211 -7.37 17.77 -24.40
C LEU A 211 -7.76 18.20 -22.99
N LEU A 212 -7.12 19.25 -22.49
CA LEU A 212 -7.29 19.74 -21.12
C LEU A 212 -7.65 21.22 -21.11
N ARG A 213 -8.29 21.68 -20.03
CA ARG A 213 -8.71 23.08 -19.89
C ARG A 213 -7.82 23.84 -18.89
N PRO A 214 -7.13 24.93 -19.29
CA PRO A 214 -6.40 25.79 -18.37
C PRO A 214 -7.36 26.64 -17.52
N LEU A 215 -6.85 27.24 -16.45
CA LEU A 215 -7.56 28.29 -15.72
C LEU A 215 -7.12 29.68 -16.23
N ARG A 216 -7.93 30.71 -15.94
CA ARG A 216 -7.61 32.08 -16.38
C ARG A 216 -6.48 32.68 -15.56
N TYR A 217 -6.63 32.67 -14.23
CA TYR A 217 -5.78 33.43 -13.31
C TYR A 217 -4.80 32.57 -12.50
N ARG A 218 -4.82 31.24 -12.66
CA ARG A 218 -3.95 30.31 -11.93
C ARG A 218 -3.41 29.26 -12.88
N ALA A 219 -2.21 28.75 -12.63
CA ALA A 219 -1.80 27.48 -13.21
C ALA A 219 -2.69 26.35 -12.67
N ILE A 220 -2.89 25.31 -13.47
CA ILE A 220 -3.63 24.10 -13.08
C ILE A 220 -2.83 22.88 -13.49
N ALA A 221 -2.86 21.85 -12.65
CA ALA A 221 -2.18 20.61 -12.91
C ALA A 221 -3.16 19.43 -12.91
N TYR A 222 -2.87 18.45 -13.76
CA TYR A 222 -3.67 17.25 -13.96
C TYR A 222 -2.77 16.03 -13.77
N LYS A 223 -3.22 15.07 -12.95
CA LYS A 223 -2.70 13.70 -12.96
C LYS A 223 -3.35 12.95 -14.11
N ILE A 224 -2.56 12.27 -14.91
CA ILE A 224 -3.06 11.40 -15.98
C ILE A 224 -2.37 10.05 -15.87
N ASP A 225 -3.17 9.04 -15.58
CA ASP A 225 -2.78 7.64 -15.68
C ASP A 225 -3.17 7.12 -17.05
N TYR A 226 -2.29 6.39 -17.72
CA TYR A 226 -2.58 5.75 -18.99
C TYR A 226 -1.64 4.56 -19.24
N ALA A 227 -2.05 3.65 -20.12
CA ALA A 227 -1.17 2.63 -20.65
C ALA A 227 -0.96 2.84 -22.16
N TYR A 228 0.20 2.48 -22.67
CA TYR A 228 0.54 2.57 -24.09
C TYR A 228 1.24 1.31 -24.58
N ARG A 229 1.09 1.03 -25.87
CA ARG A 229 1.70 -0.12 -26.55
C ARG A 229 3.04 0.27 -27.13
N VAL A 230 4.02 -0.61 -26.94
CA VAL A 230 5.33 -0.52 -27.57
C VAL A 230 5.64 -1.80 -28.33
N LEU A 231 6.28 -1.67 -29.48
CA LEU A 231 6.82 -2.81 -30.22
C LEU A 231 8.30 -2.98 -29.87
N HIS A 232 8.62 -3.94 -29.00
CA HIS A 232 9.99 -4.20 -28.57
C HIS A 232 10.45 -5.57 -29.06
N GLU A 233 11.61 -5.65 -29.74
CA GLU A 233 12.21 -6.92 -30.19
C GLU A 233 11.23 -7.87 -30.91
N GLY A 234 10.30 -7.32 -31.70
CA GLY A 234 9.33 -8.10 -32.49
C GLY A 234 8.11 -8.61 -31.71
N HIS A 235 7.92 -8.20 -30.45
CA HIS A 235 6.69 -8.45 -29.69
C HIS A 235 6.07 -7.13 -29.20
N GLU A 236 4.74 -7.09 -29.11
CA GLU A 236 4.05 -5.97 -28.47
C GLU A 236 4.09 -6.13 -26.94
N ASP A 237 4.36 -5.03 -26.26
CA ASP A 237 4.39 -4.91 -24.81
C ASP A 237 3.57 -3.69 -24.37
N ILE A 238 3.07 -3.71 -23.14
CA ILE A 238 2.28 -2.63 -22.56
C ILE A 238 3.06 -1.97 -21.44
N ARG A 239 3.10 -0.64 -21.46
CA ARG A 239 3.72 0.17 -20.41
C ARG A 239 2.70 1.08 -19.77
N GLN A 240 2.63 1.04 -18.44
CA GLN A 240 1.79 1.92 -17.64
C GLN A 240 2.57 3.16 -17.20
N VAL A 241 1.94 4.33 -17.32
CA VAL A 241 2.53 5.61 -16.97
C VAL A 241 1.53 6.43 -16.15
N SER A 242 2.03 7.04 -15.08
CA SER A 242 1.35 8.12 -14.36
C SER A 242 2.15 9.38 -14.59
N THR A 243 1.56 10.38 -15.25
CA THR A 243 2.22 11.64 -15.59
C THR A 243 1.44 12.83 -15.03
N VAL A 244 2.14 13.95 -14.92
CA VAL A 244 1.54 15.23 -14.52
C VAL A 244 1.64 16.19 -15.69
N ILE A 245 0.53 16.84 -16.04
CA ILE A 245 0.51 17.93 -17.01
C ILE A 245 0.14 19.22 -16.30
N ILE A 246 0.99 20.24 -16.43
CA ILE A 246 0.77 21.58 -15.88
C ILE A 246 0.42 22.53 -17.02
N LEU A 247 -0.69 23.23 -16.89
CA LEU A 247 -1.10 24.28 -17.82
C LEU A 247 -0.91 25.66 -17.18
N PRO A 248 -0.25 26.60 -17.88
CA PRO A 248 -0.11 27.97 -17.38
C PRO A 248 -1.46 28.70 -17.36
N PRO A 249 -1.59 29.77 -16.57
CA PRO A 249 -2.74 30.67 -16.65
C PRO A 249 -2.84 31.29 -18.05
N THR A 250 -4.07 31.56 -18.48
CA THR A 250 -4.34 32.11 -19.82
C THR A 250 -4.52 33.63 -19.85
N ASP A 251 -4.54 34.30 -18.69
CA ASP A 251 -4.74 35.76 -18.63
C ASP A 251 -3.74 36.54 -19.52
N PRO A 252 -4.20 37.53 -20.31
CA PRO A 252 -5.55 38.13 -20.37
C PRO A 252 -6.59 37.36 -21.20
N GLN A 253 -6.18 36.27 -21.88
CA GLN A 253 -7.03 35.48 -22.76
C GLN A 253 -8.07 34.66 -21.98
N ARG A 254 -9.16 34.31 -22.67
CA ARG A 254 -10.16 33.39 -22.10
C ARG A 254 -9.60 31.97 -22.10
N PRO A 255 -9.84 31.16 -21.06
CA PRO A 255 -9.38 29.78 -21.02
C PRO A 255 -10.14 28.92 -22.03
N PHE A 256 -9.44 28.42 -23.05
CA PHE A 256 -9.93 27.45 -24.02
C PHE A 256 -9.22 26.11 -23.84
N PRO A 257 -9.90 24.97 -24.10
CA PRO A 257 -9.24 23.66 -24.08
C PRO A 257 -8.08 23.59 -25.08
N VAL A 258 -6.98 22.97 -24.68
CA VAL A 258 -5.75 22.83 -25.46
C VAL A 258 -5.33 21.37 -25.53
N TRP A 259 -4.93 20.93 -26.73
CA TRP A 259 -4.33 19.60 -26.91
C TRP A 259 -2.89 19.64 -26.42
N VAL A 260 -2.54 18.67 -25.58
CA VAL A 260 -1.20 18.48 -25.03
C VAL A 260 -0.77 17.06 -25.33
N ASP A 261 0.51 16.87 -25.65
CA ASP A 261 1.08 15.54 -25.76
C ASP A 261 1.10 14.87 -24.37
N LEU A 262 0.74 13.60 -24.31
CA LEU A 262 1.01 12.80 -23.11
C LEU A 262 2.51 12.57 -23.00
N THR A 263 3.02 12.64 -21.77
CA THR A 263 4.45 12.74 -21.50
C THR A 263 4.98 11.58 -20.68
N LEU A 264 6.20 11.14 -21.00
CA LEU A 264 6.92 10.14 -20.22
C LEU A 264 7.70 10.84 -19.10
N PRO A 265 7.32 10.63 -17.82
CA PRO A 265 7.93 11.32 -16.68
C PRO A 265 9.41 10.97 -16.54
N GLN A 266 10.25 11.99 -16.33
CA GLN A 266 11.69 11.82 -16.07
C GLN A 266 12.07 12.42 -14.71
N PRO A 267 12.83 11.69 -13.88
CA PRO A 267 13.29 12.19 -12.58
C PRO A 267 14.07 13.49 -12.70
N GLY A 268 13.83 14.42 -11.76
CA GLY A 268 14.54 15.71 -11.70
C GLY A 268 14.21 16.71 -12.83
N GLN A 269 13.33 16.37 -13.77
CA GLN A 269 12.91 17.27 -14.86
C GLN A 269 11.55 17.90 -14.58
N ASP A 270 11.37 19.13 -15.09
CA ASP A 270 10.09 19.83 -15.02
C ASP A 270 9.06 19.14 -15.94
N PRO A 271 7.79 18.97 -15.52
CA PRO A 271 6.77 18.33 -16.33
C PRO A 271 6.55 18.94 -17.72
N SER A 272 6.80 20.24 -17.89
CA SER A 272 6.72 20.90 -19.20
C SER A 272 7.81 20.48 -20.19
N THR A 273 8.86 19.81 -19.71
CA THR A 273 10.02 19.36 -20.50
C THR A 273 10.03 17.86 -20.76
N TYR A 274 9.10 17.11 -20.18
CA TYR A 274 9.04 15.66 -20.39
C TYR A 274 8.85 15.31 -21.87
N PRO A 275 9.55 14.28 -22.36
CA PRO A 275 9.38 13.85 -23.74
C PRO A 275 7.96 13.33 -23.97
N PRO A 276 7.32 13.73 -25.08
CA PRO A 276 6.07 13.13 -25.53
C PRO A 276 6.17 11.62 -25.73
N VAL A 277 5.14 10.88 -25.33
CA VAL A 277 5.04 9.42 -25.52
C VAL A 277 5.03 9.02 -26.99
N ASN A 278 4.43 9.86 -27.85
CA ASN A 278 4.37 9.63 -29.30
C ASN A 278 5.72 9.83 -30.01
N ARG A 279 6.78 10.23 -29.29
CA ARG A 279 8.15 10.28 -29.79
C ARG A 279 8.99 9.08 -29.36
N ASP A 280 8.44 8.18 -28.55
CA ASP A 280 9.04 6.86 -28.32
C ASP A 280 9.04 6.11 -29.66
N PRO A 281 10.20 5.67 -30.19
CA PRO A 281 10.30 5.05 -31.52
C PRO A 281 9.44 3.78 -31.65
N ASP A 282 9.17 3.12 -30.52
CA ASP A 282 8.42 1.87 -30.50
C ASP A 282 6.91 2.09 -30.28
N PHE A 283 6.44 3.33 -30.15
CA PHE A 283 5.05 3.67 -29.85
C PHE A 283 4.04 3.20 -30.91
N GLN A 284 3.03 2.43 -30.49
CA GLN A 284 1.94 1.91 -31.34
C GLN A 284 0.54 2.48 -30.98
N GLY A 285 0.49 3.50 -30.13
CA GLY A 285 -0.76 4.07 -29.62
C GLY A 285 -1.03 3.73 -28.15
N LEU A 286 -1.99 4.43 -27.58
CA LEU A 286 -2.47 4.23 -26.22
C LEU A 286 -3.45 3.05 -26.14
N VAL A 287 -3.54 2.41 -24.98
CA VAL A 287 -4.51 1.34 -24.72
C VAL A 287 -5.89 1.95 -24.41
N PRO A 288 -6.94 1.59 -25.16
CA PRO A 288 -8.29 2.10 -24.89
C PRO A 288 -8.76 1.79 -23.47
N ASP A 289 -9.47 2.74 -22.86
CA ASP A 289 -10.05 2.66 -21.52
C ASP A 289 -9.06 2.49 -20.35
N SER A 290 -7.75 2.47 -20.62
CA SER A 290 -6.69 2.45 -19.60
C SER A 290 -6.44 3.81 -18.95
N ASP A 291 -7.04 4.87 -19.49
CA ASP A 291 -6.75 6.24 -19.12
C ASP A 291 -7.68 6.77 -18.02
N SER A 292 -7.12 7.64 -17.18
CA SER A 292 -7.85 8.40 -16.16
C SER A 292 -7.19 9.74 -15.95
N ALA A 293 -7.96 10.83 -15.98
CA ALA A 293 -7.48 12.17 -15.67
C ALA A 293 -8.16 12.73 -14.41
N ALA A 294 -7.40 13.40 -13.56
CA ALA A 294 -7.92 14.10 -12.39
C ALA A 294 -7.13 15.38 -12.13
N ARG A 295 -7.79 16.38 -11.55
CA ARG A 295 -7.14 17.62 -11.11
C ARG A 295 -6.27 17.33 -9.90
N LEU A 296 -5.07 17.88 -9.85
CA LEU A 296 -4.18 17.67 -8.72
C LEU A 296 -4.38 18.74 -7.64
N PHE A 297 -4.20 18.34 -6.38
CA PHE A 297 -4.17 19.28 -5.26
C PHE A 297 -2.79 19.90 -5.13
N GLU A 298 -2.74 21.20 -4.91
CA GLU A 298 -1.50 21.92 -4.64
C GLU A 298 -1.04 21.63 -3.20
N ARG A 299 0.16 21.06 -3.05
CA ARG A 299 0.78 20.90 -1.73
C ARG A 299 1.30 22.24 -1.26
N LEU A 300 0.83 22.68 -0.11
CA LEU A 300 1.32 23.87 0.56
C LEU A 300 2.38 23.50 1.60
N ASN A 301 3.32 24.42 1.83
CA ASN A 301 4.19 24.34 2.99
C ASN A 301 3.34 24.36 4.29
N PRO A 302 3.77 23.69 5.36
CA PRO A 302 3.01 23.63 6.61
C PRO A 302 2.57 25.01 7.15
N ASN A 303 3.39 26.04 6.93
CA ASN A 303 3.17 27.42 7.38
C ASN A 303 2.47 28.33 6.35
N ALA A 304 2.24 27.87 5.11
CA ALA A 304 1.62 28.72 4.09
C ALA A 304 0.12 28.91 4.38
N SER A 305 -0.41 30.11 4.13
CA SER A 305 -1.84 30.37 4.25
C SER A 305 -2.65 29.63 3.19
N TRP A 306 -3.87 29.24 3.54
CA TRP A 306 -4.84 28.71 2.57
C TRP A 306 -5.31 29.80 1.62
N ASP A 307 -5.57 29.43 0.38
CA ASP A 307 -6.27 30.29 -0.57
C ASP A 307 -7.78 30.09 -0.40
N PRO A 308 -8.55 31.12 -0.01
CA PRO A 308 -9.98 30.98 0.25
C PRO A 308 -10.80 30.62 -1.00
N ASP A 309 -10.28 30.92 -2.20
CA ASP A 309 -11.00 30.73 -3.47
C ASP A 309 -10.61 29.41 -4.18
N TYR A 310 -9.64 28.67 -3.63
CA TYR A 310 -9.10 27.47 -4.29
C TYR A 310 -9.12 26.21 -3.40
N PRO A 311 -10.12 25.32 -3.54
CA PRO A 311 -10.31 24.16 -2.65
C PRO A 311 -9.29 23.04 -2.86
N TYR A 312 -8.57 23.00 -3.98
CA TYR A 312 -7.61 21.94 -4.29
C TYR A 312 -6.23 22.24 -3.68
N GLN A 313 -6.17 22.38 -2.36
CA GLN A 313 -4.91 22.52 -1.63
C GLN A 313 -4.84 21.57 -0.43
N TYR A 314 -3.64 21.09 -0.12
CA TYR A 314 -3.39 20.22 1.03
C TYR A 314 -2.03 20.49 1.68
N LYS A 315 -1.87 20.04 2.92
CA LYS A 315 -0.63 20.08 3.70
C LYS A 315 -0.39 18.72 4.32
N VAL A 316 0.88 18.35 4.46
CA VAL A 316 1.29 17.18 5.23
C VAL A 316 1.59 17.65 6.65
N VAL A 317 0.79 17.23 7.62
CA VAL A 317 0.91 17.67 9.02
C VAL A 317 1.85 16.74 9.79
N ASN A 318 1.63 15.43 9.71
CA ASN A 318 2.49 14.44 10.35
C ASN A 318 2.54 13.15 9.51
N GLN A 319 3.72 12.82 8.97
CA GLN A 319 3.93 11.65 8.12
C GLN A 319 3.83 10.30 8.87
N LEU A 320 4.22 10.28 10.16
CA LEU A 320 4.16 9.07 11.00
C LEU A 320 2.72 8.69 11.35
N LEU A 321 1.85 9.67 11.55
CA LEU A 321 0.42 9.44 11.70
C LEU A 321 -0.31 9.22 10.38
N GLY A 322 0.29 9.66 9.27
CA GLY A 322 -0.40 9.81 7.99
C GLY A 322 -1.43 10.93 8.01
N LEU A 323 -1.18 11.99 8.80
CA LEU A 323 -2.09 13.11 8.98
C LEU A 323 -1.89 14.16 7.88
N LEU A 324 -2.93 14.34 7.08
CA LEU A 324 -3.05 15.34 6.04
C LEU A 324 -4.08 16.40 6.46
N ALA A 325 -3.86 17.65 6.08
CA ALA A 325 -4.83 18.72 6.22
C ALA A 325 -5.23 19.23 4.83
N PHE A 326 -6.52 19.38 4.57
CA PHE A 326 -7.04 19.96 3.33
C PHE A 326 -7.61 21.36 3.57
N ASN A 327 -7.66 22.16 2.51
CA ASN A 327 -8.21 23.50 2.57
C ASN A 327 -9.67 23.49 3.09
N PRO A 328 -10.01 24.30 4.11
CA PRO A 328 -11.39 24.49 4.57
C PRO A 328 -12.39 24.80 3.46
N ALA A 329 -11.98 25.50 2.39
CA ALA A 329 -12.82 25.82 1.23
C ALA A 329 -13.32 24.57 0.47
N GLY A 330 -12.69 23.41 0.67
CA GLY A 330 -13.17 22.13 0.13
C GLY A 330 -14.46 21.63 0.80
N THR A 331 -14.77 22.12 2.00
CA THR A 331 -15.97 21.72 2.75
C THR A 331 -17.23 22.13 2.01
N GLY A 332 -18.07 21.16 1.64
CA GLY A 332 -19.30 21.45 0.90
C GLY A 332 -19.07 22.02 -0.50
N PHE A 333 -17.85 21.91 -1.04
CA PHE A 333 -17.58 22.24 -2.43
C PHE A 333 -18.16 21.15 -3.34
N TYR A 334 -18.96 21.56 -4.32
CA TYR A 334 -19.55 20.67 -5.30
C TYR A 334 -18.96 20.92 -6.69
N GLU A 335 -18.38 19.88 -7.26
CA GLU A 335 -18.04 19.86 -8.67
C GLU A 335 -19.30 19.61 -9.49
N ARG A 336 -19.42 20.32 -10.63
CA ARG A 336 -20.39 19.93 -11.64
C ARG A 336 -20.01 18.56 -12.22
N TYR A 337 -21.01 17.78 -12.54
CA TYR A 337 -20.90 16.46 -13.12
C TYR A 337 -21.96 16.30 -14.21
N TRP A 338 -21.79 15.34 -15.12
CA TRP A 338 -22.71 15.18 -16.27
C TRP A 338 -24.16 14.84 -15.84
N ARG A 339 -24.36 14.31 -14.63
CA ARG A 339 -25.66 14.14 -13.96
C ARG A 339 -25.76 14.97 -12.68
N GLY A 340 -25.49 16.27 -12.76
CA GLY A 340 -25.74 17.22 -11.67
C GLY A 340 -24.49 17.69 -10.95
N GLN A 341 -24.43 17.48 -9.64
CA GLN A 341 -23.32 17.92 -8.79
C GLN A 341 -22.86 16.78 -7.90
N ARG A 342 -21.56 16.70 -7.66
CA ARG A 342 -20.96 15.74 -6.72
C ARG A 342 -20.00 16.47 -5.77
N PRO A 343 -19.90 16.05 -4.50
CA PRO A 343 -18.95 16.66 -3.58
C PRO A 343 -17.51 16.43 -4.08
N LEU A 344 -16.63 17.40 -3.80
CA LEU A 344 -15.20 17.20 -3.99
C LEU A 344 -14.70 16.15 -3.00
N VAL A 345 -13.99 15.17 -3.55
CA VAL A 345 -13.31 14.13 -2.78
C VAL A 345 -11.84 14.19 -3.19
N ALA A 346 -10.95 14.03 -2.21
CA ALA A 346 -9.55 13.84 -2.50
C ALA A 346 -9.22 12.35 -2.57
N ASN A 347 -8.39 11.97 -3.52
CA ASN A 347 -7.80 10.64 -3.65
C ASN A 347 -6.31 10.78 -3.36
N VAL A 348 -5.78 9.90 -2.52
CA VAL A 348 -4.37 9.94 -2.07
C VAL A 348 -3.66 8.69 -2.55
N ASP A 349 -2.60 8.88 -3.33
CA ASP A 349 -1.63 7.85 -3.66
C ASP A 349 -0.43 8.01 -2.73
N TYR A 350 0.00 6.95 -2.07
CA TYR A 350 1.16 7.00 -1.18
C TYR A 350 1.80 5.62 -0.99
N ASN A 351 3.02 5.57 -0.47
CA ASN A 351 3.63 4.31 -0.05
C ASN A 351 3.58 4.18 1.46
N VAL A 352 3.27 2.98 1.93
CA VAL A 352 3.54 2.62 3.33
C VAL A 352 5.04 2.49 3.49
N TYR A 353 5.58 3.08 4.55
CA TYR A 353 7.02 3.10 4.77
C TYR A 353 7.60 1.68 4.97
N ASP A 354 7.04 0.94 5.92
CA ASP A 354 7.47 -0.42 6.26
C ASP A 354 6.34 -1.16 7.01
N TRP A 355 5.89 -2.29 6.47
CA TRP A 355 4.84 -3.12 7.07
C TRP A 355 5.31 -3.92 8.29
N SER A 356 6.62 -4.01 8.53
CA SER A 356 7.17 -4.61 9.75
C SER A 356 7.09 -3.69 10.96
N ILE A 357 6.81 -2.39 10.75
CA ILE A 357 6.54 -1.47 11.86
C ILE A 357 5.12 -1.72 12.35
N LEU A 358 5.03 -2.35 13.52
CA LEU A 358 3.78 -2.60 14.19
C LEU A 358 3.24 -1.31 14.80
N ARG A 359 1.92 -1.18 14.76
CA ARG A 359 1.19 0.02 15.17
C ARG A 359 0.07 -0.35 16.12
N GLU A 360 0.11 0.22 17.32
CA GLU A 360 -0.96 0.08 18.31
C GLU A 360 -1.45 1.43 18.81
N GLU A 361 -2.74 1.54 19.08
CA GLU A 361 -3.33 2.73 19.68
C GLU A 361 -3.82 2.43 21.09
N HIS A 362 -3.27 3.15 22.07
CA HIS A 362 -3.58 2.99 23.48
C HIS A 362 -3.97 4.32 24.11
N SER A 363 -5.00 4.30 24.95
CA SER A 363 -5.29 5.41 25.85
C SER A 363 -4.46 5.21 27.12
N VAL A 364 -3.73 6.24 27.56
CA VAL A 364 -2.90 6.13 28.78
C VAL A 364 -3.78 5.86 30.00
N PRO A 365 -3.64 4.71 30.67
CA PRO A 365 -4.44 4.41 31.85
C PRO A 365 -4.07 5.33 33.03
N ALA A 366 -4.90 5.37 34.07
CA ALA A 366 -4.59 6.13 35.28
C ALA A 366 -3.27 5.69 35.95
N THR A 367 -2.90 4.41 35.79
CA THR A 367 -1.63 3.84 36.27
C THR A 367 -0.42 4.30 35.45
N GLY A 368 -0.62 4.86 34.26
CA GLY A 368 0.44 5.20 33.31
C GLY A 368 1.08 3.99 32.60
N ARG A 369 0.66 2.77 32.96
CA ARG A 369 1.21 1.52 32.41
C ARG A 369 0.48 1.13 31.14
N ILE A 370 1.18 1.16 30.02
CA ILE A 370 0.71 0.67 28.73
C ILE A 370 1.37 -0.67 28.47
N ARG A 371 0.58 -1.68 28.09
CA ARG A 371 1.07 -2.99 27.69
C ARG A 371 0.78 -3.18 26.21
N LEU A 372 1.83 -3.43 25.44
CA LEU A 372 1.76 -3.72 24.02
C LEU A 372 1.32 -5.16 23.79
N ALA A 373 0.79 -5.42 22.59
CA ALA A 373 0.32 -6.72 22.16
C ALA A 373 1.51 -7.68 22.04
N PHE A 374 2.62 -7.22 21.47
CA PHE A 374 3.84 -8.01 21.34
C PHE A 374 4.80 -7.79 22.50
N THR A 375 5.49 -8.86 22.85
CA THR A 375 6.64 -8.89 23.76
C THR A 375 7.93 -9.00 22.94
N ASP A 376 9.09 -8.82 23.56
CA ASP A 376 10.40 -8.78 22.87
C ASP A 376 10.46 -7.77 21.72
N ILE A 377 10.34 -6.50 22.10
CA ILE A 377 10.53 -5.38 21.20
C ILE A 377 12.02 -5.30 20.85
N LYS A 378 12.34 -5.12 19.57
CA LYS A 378 13.72 -4.94 19.12
C LYS A 378 14.29 -3.65 19.69
N GLN A 379 15.49 -3.72 20.24
CA GLN A 379 16.22 -2.59 20.78
C GLN A 379 17.43 -2.27 19.89
N TYR A 380 17.77 -0.99 19.71
CA TYR A 380 18.92 -0.61 18.89
C TYR A 380 20.19 -1.36 19.34
N GLY A 381 20.94 -1.92 18.40
CA GLY A 381 22.12 -2.73 18.67
C GLY A 381 21.83 -4.21 19.00
N ASP A 382 20.57 -4.64 19.03
CA ASP A 382 20.23 -6.07 19.09
C ASP A 382 20.80 -6.79 17.87
N LEU A 383 21.36 -7.98 18.07
CA LEU A 383 21.82 -8.83 16.97
C LEU A 383 20.61 -9.46 16.28
N LEU A 384 20.51 -9.24 14.97
CA LEU A 384 19.56 -9.89 14.09
C LEU A 384 20.06 -11.29 13.68
N GLU A 385 19.19 -12.09 13.07
CA GLU A 385 19.51 -13.46 12.63
C GLU A 385 20.71 -13.54 11.67
N ASN A 386 20.92 -12.49 10.88
CA ASN A 386 22.04 -12.34 9.94
C ASN A 386 23.33 -11.80 10.62
N GLN A 387 23.39 -11.76 11.95
CA GLN A 387 24.48 -11.20 12.75
C GLN A 387 24.74 -9.70 12.54
N THR A 388 23.85 -8.99 11.85
CA THR A 388 23.89 -7.52 11.79
C THR A 388 23.17 -6.91 12.98
N GLU A 389 23.56 -5.70 13.36
CA GLU A 389 22.90 -4.97 14.43
C GLU A 389 21.62 -4.30 13.94
N TYR A 390 20.57 -4.36 14.75
CA TYR A 390 19.34 -3.62 14.53
C TYR A 390 19.58 -2.11 14.68
N LYS A 391 19.33 -1.36 13.60
CA LYS A 391 19.54 0.09 13.53
C LYS A 391 18.31 0.92 13.90
N GLY A 392 17.34 0.36 14.62
CA GLY A 392 16.09 1.05 14.94
C GLY A 392 15.07 1.03 13.79
N LEU A 393 14.07 1.90 13.85
CA LEU A 393 12.95 1.97 12.91
C LEU A 393 13.31 2.60 11.55
N ASN A 394 14.55 3.08 11.42
CA ASN A 394 15.15 3.70 10.23
C ASN A 394 14.40 4.94 9.68
N LEU A 395 13.57 5.58 10.49
CA LEU A 395 12.65 6.64 10.09
C LEU A 395 13.36 7.77 9.32
N PRO A 396 12.70 8.32 8.27
CA PRO A 396 13.29 9.34 7.42
C PRO A 396 13.57 10.62 8.20
N GLY A 397 14.69 11.28 7.88
CA GLY A 397 15.09 12.55 8.51
C GLY A 397 15.77 12.39 9.88
N ILE A 398 15.98 11.16 10.34
CA ILE A 398 16.71 10.87 11.59
C ILE A 398 18.06 10.22 11.24
N PRO A 399 19.20 10.70 11.76
CA PRO A 399 20.51 10.08 11.54
C PRO A 399 20.55 8.64 12.07
N ASP A 400 21.27 7.72 11.41
CA ASP A 400 21.42 6.31 11.82
C ASP A 400 21.70 6.12 13.32
N ARG A 401 22.61 6.93 13.88
CA ARG A 401 22.99 6.85 15.31
C ARG A 401 21.86 7.22 16.27
N ASP A 402 20.90 8.02 15.81
CA ASP A 402 19.80 8.58 16.60
C ASP A 402 18.47 7.91 16.21
N GLN A 403 18.51 6.77 15.51
CA GLN A 403 17.31 6.06 15.09
C GLN A 403 16.56 5.47 16.29
N PRO A 404 15.25 5.75 16.44
CA PRO A 404 14.46 5.25 17.56
C PRO A 404 14.09 3.78 17.38
N ASP A 405 13.93 3.09 18.50
CA ASP A 405 13.41 1.72 18.58
C ASP A 405 11.89 1.74 18.73
N LEU A 406 11.41 2.81 19.38
CA LEU A 406 10.03 3.02 19.80
C LEU A 406 9.66 4.48 19.57
N VAL A 407 8.51 4.73 18.93
CA VAL A 407 7.95 6.08 18.78
C VAL A 407 6.56 6.14 19.37
N LEU A 408 6.33 7.12 20.25
CA LEU A 408 5.00 7.48 20.73
C LEU A 408 4.56 8.74 20.00
N VAL A 409 3.35 8.72 19.46
CA VAL A 409 2.76 9.88 18.81
C VAL A 409 1.42 10.19 19.45
N ASP A 410 1.28 11.40 20.00
CA ASP A 410 0.00 11.88 20.52
C ASP A 410 -0.98 12.04 19.35
N VAL A 411 -2.07 11.28 19.36
CA VAL A 411 -3.04 11.27 18.26
C VAL A 411 -3.76 12.61 18.12
N LEU A 412 -3.90 13.37 19.22
CA LEU A 412 -4.59 14.66 19.22
C LEU A 412 -3.68 15.79 18.73
N THR A 413 -2.46 15.86 19.26
CA THR A 413 -1.55 16.98 19.02
C THR A 413 -0.57 16.72 17.88
N GLY A 414 -0.35 15.46 17.51
CA GLY A 414 0.68 15.05 16.56
C GLY A 414 2.10 15.14 17.11
N GLN A 415 2.30 15.48 18.39
CA GLN A 415 3.62 15.53 19.02
C GLN A 415 4.22 14.12 19.14
N THR A 416 5.52 14.01 18.89
CA THR A 416 6.24 12.74 18.84
C THR A 416 7.28 12.65 19.95
N ALA A 417 7.39 11.48 20.58
CA ALA A 417 8.50 11.10 21.43
C ALA A 417 9.25 9.94 20.77
N TYR A 418 10.52 10.18 20.45
CA TYR A 418 11.43 9.22 19.88
C TYR A 418 12.26 8.61 21.01
N ILE A 419 12.22 7.29 21.17
CA ILE A 419 12.90 6.58 22.25
C ILE A 419 13.90 5.61 21.65
N GLN A 420 15.13 5.66 22.15
CA GLN A 420 16.20 4.73 21.81
C GLN A 420 16.80 4.18 23.11
N LYS A 421 16.85 2.87 23.26
CA LYS A 421 17.36 2.17 24.46
C LYS A 421 16.79 2.71 25.79
N GLY A 422 15.50 3.01 25.82
CA GLY A 422 14.82 3.56 27.01
C GLY A 422 15.13 5.04 27.32
N ALA A 423 15.90 5.73 26.48
CA ALA A 423 16.18 7.16 26.60
C ALA A 423 15.40 7.97 25.55
N LEU A 424 14.93 9.16 25.94
CA LEU A 424 14.26 10.09 25.04
C LEU A 424 15.29 10.80 24.17
N LEU A 425 15.08 10.81 22.86
CA LEU A 425 15.97 11.46 21.91
C LEU A 425 15.68 12.98 21.84
N PRO A 426 16.70 13.82 21.59
CA PRO A 426 16.57 15.29 21.54
C PRO A 426 15.57 15.81 20.50
N GLN A 427 15.31 15.05 19.44
CA GLN A 427 14.38 15.38 18.36
C GLN A 427 12.90 15.23 18.77
N SER A 428 12.63 14.82 20.01
CA SER A 428 11.28 14.63 20.54
C SER A 428 10.63 15.95 20.91
N ASP A 429 9.45 16.22 20.35
CA ASP A 429 8.62 17.38 20.71
C ASP A 429 7.66 17.07 21.87
N LEU A 430 7.40 15.79 22.14
CA LEU A 430 6.54 15.34 23.22
C LEU A 430 7.34 15.15 24.51
N LEU A 431 6.99 15.91 25.54
CA LEU A 431 7.59 15.80 26.87
C LEU A 431 6.97 14.65 27.67
N LEU A 432 7.69 13.52 27.73
CA LEU A 432 7.25 12.35 28.51
C LEU A 432 7.48 12.50 30.02
N GLY A 433 8.43 13.34 30.45
CA GLY A 433 8.84 13.41 31.85
C GLY A 433 9.61 12.15 32.29
N SER A 434 9.36 11.65 33.50
CA SER A 434 9.87 10.34 33.93
C SER A 434 9.08 9.23 33.24
N PHE A 435 9.78 8.34 32.55
CA PHE A 435 9.20 7.15 31.93
C PHE A 435 10.19 5.99 32.00
N GLU A 436 9.68 4.78 31.83
CA GLU A 436 10.45 3.53 31.76
C GLU A 436 9.88 2.63 30.66
N VAL A 437 10.75 1.91 29.96
CA VAL A 437 10.37 0.98 28.89
C VAL A 437 10.99 -0.39 29.18
N ASP A 438 10.13 -1.39 29.36
CA ASP A 438 10.52 -2.80 29.42
C ASP A 438 10.29 -3.43 28.04
N TYR A 439 11.38 -3.58 27.29
CA TYR A 439 11.39 -4.14 25.94
C TYR A 439 11.03 -5.63 25.92
N THR A 440 11.35 -6.37 26.99
CA THR A 440 11.10 -7.82 27.06
C THR A 440 9.62 -8.11 27.30
N ALA A 441 9.00 -7.37 28.22
CA ALA A 441 7.58 -7.54 28.54
C ALA A 441 6.65 -6.69 27.65
N GLY A 442 7.20 -5.79 26.84
CA GLY A 442 6.43 -4.86 26.00
C GLY A 442 5.64 -3.85 26.83
N ILE A 443 6.22 -3.33 27.90
CA ILE A 443 5.55 -2.40 28.83
C ILE A 443 6.19 -1.03 28.76
N ILE A 444 5.34 0.00 28.65
CA ILE A 444 5.75 1.40 28.74
C ILE A 444 5.09 2.00 29.97
N GLN A 445 5.89 2.51 30.89
CA GLN A 445 5.43 3.15 32.11
C GLN A 445 5.62 4.66 31.99
N LEU A 446 4.51 5.40 31.90
CA LEU A 446 4.50 6.86 31.84
C LEU A 446 4.11 7.44 33.20
N ASN A 447 5.06 8.09 33.89
CA ASN A 447 4.80 8.65 35.22
C ASN A 447 4.22 10.07 35.19
N ASN A 448 4.13 10.68 34.01
CA ASN A 448 3.58 12.02 33.83
C ASN A 448 2.04 12.02 33.89
N ALA A 449 1.50 12.67 34.94
CA ALA A 449 0.06 12.77 35.15
C ALA A 449 -0.67 13.51 34.01
N ASN A 450 -0.01 14.44 33.31
CA ASN A 450 -0.61 15.22 32.22
C ASN A 450 -0.88 14.40 30.95
N LEU A 451 -0.30 13.20 30.86
CA LEU A 451 -0.48 12.29 29.74
C LEU A 451 -1.63 11.30 29.98
N ARG A 452 -2.15 11.18 31.21
CA ARG A 452 -3.24 10.27 31.56
C ARG A 452 -4.50 10.59 30.74
N GLY A 453 -5.11 9.56 30.17
CA GLY A 453 -6.29 9.70 29.31
C GLY A 453 -6.00 10.14 27.86
N ARG A 454 -4.78 10.55 27.53
CA ARG A 454 -4.41 10.85 26.14
C ARG A 454 -4.32 9.56 25.33
N LYS A 455 -4.59 9.66 24.02
CA LYS A 455 -4.43 8.55 23.08
C LYS A 455 -3.08 8.66 22.39
N PHE A 456 -2.27 7.61 22.51
CA PHE A 456 -1.00 7.47 21.82
C PHE A 456 -1.09 6.40 20.76
N ARG A 457 -0.49 6.69 19.61
CA ARG A 457 -0.09 5.68 18.65
C ARG A 457 1.36 5.31 18.91
N ILE A 458 1.62 4.02 19.04
CA ILE A 458 2.92 3.47 19.39
C ILE A 458 3.43 2.68 18.18
N LEU A 459 4.63 3.01 17.73
CA LEU A 459 5.31 2.40 16.59
C LEU A 459 6.55 1.65 17.07
N TYR A 460 6.70 0.38 16.72
CA TYR A 460 7.84 -0.44 17.11
C TYR A 460 8.00 -1.67 16.20
N LYS A 461 9.12 -2.39 16.31
CA LYS A 461 9.33 -3.70 15.68
C LYS A 461 9.54 -4.78 16.76
N ALA A 462 9.05 -5.99 16.51
CA ALA A 462 9.25 -7.13 17.40
C ALA A 462 10.27 -8.13 16.83
N HIS A 463 10.89 -8.93 17.70
CA HIS A 463 11.72 -10.10 17.32
C HIS A 463 10.91 -11.11 16.48
N GLU A 464 11.55 -12.00 15.73
CA GLU A 464 10.92 -12.88 14.71
C GLU A 464 10.28 -12.14 13.51
N ASN A 465 10.67 -10.89 13.25
CA ASN A 465 10.29 -10.12 12.05
C ASN A 465 8.78 -10.09 11.76
N TRP A 466 7.96 -9.92 12.81
CA TRP A 466 6.52 -9.75 12.66
C TRP A 466 6.18 -8.59 11.74
N ALA A 467 5.28 -8.82 10.79
CA ALA A 467 4.77 -7.81 9.89
C ALA A 467 3.28 -8.05 9.59
N LEU A 468 2.54 -6.95 9.46
CA LEU A 468 1.13 -6.97 9.13
C LEU A 468 0.92 -6.16 7.85
N ALA A 469 0.61 -6.85 6.76
CA ALA A 469 0.40 -6.23 5.46
C ALA A 469 -1.03 -6.39 4.99
N VAL A 470 -1.46 -5.54 4.06
CA VAL A 470 -2.80 -5.61 3.48
C VAL A 470 -2.69 -5.73 1.97
N GLN A 471 -3.51 -6.59 1.39
CA GLN A 471 -3.61 -6.78 -0.05
C GLN A 471 -5.05 -6.50 -0.48
N LYS A 472 -5.19 -5.86 -1.62
CA LYS A 472 -6.49 -5.53 -2.19
C LYS A 472 -6.44 -5.76 -3.70
N ALA A 473 -7.49 -6.37 -4.23
CA ALA A 473 -7.72 -6.40 -5.68
C ALA A 473 -7.99 -4.99 -6.21
N ALA A 474 -7.59 -4.71 -7.45
CA ALA A 474 -7.90 -3.44 -8.09
C ALA A 474 -9.42 -3.24 -8.11
N HIS A 475 -9.87 -2.03 -7.83
CA HIS A 475 -11.31 -1.76 -7.79
C HIS A 475 -11.95 -2.04 -9.15
N ARG A 476 -11.27 -1.76 -10.26
CA ARG A 476 -11.71 -2.12 -11.61
C ARG A 476 -10.53 -2.62 -12.41
N TYR A 477 -10.79 -3.57 -13.32
CA TYR A 477 -9.85 -3.98 -14.35
C TYR A 477 -10.35 -3.58 -15.73
N PHE A 478 -9.44 -3.13 -16.59
CA PHE A 478 -9.71 -2.98 -18.02
C PHE A 478 -9.22 -4.21 -18.80
N ILE A 479 -9.74 -4.39 -20.01
CA ILE A 479 -9.31 -5.49 -20.89
C ILE A 479 -8.09 -5.00 -21.67
N SER A 480 -6.96 -5.64 -21.42
CA SER A 480 -5.72 -5.43 -22.14
C SER A 480 -5.84 -5.99 -23.56
N PRO A 481 -5.29 -5.33 -24.59
CA PRO A 481 -5.20 -5.89 -25.94
C PRO A 481 -4.10 -6.96 -26.05
N VAL A 482 -3.08 -6.91 -25.17
CA VAL A 482 -1.91 -7.78 -25.22
C VAL A 482 -1.68 -8.41 -23.84
N LEU A 483 -1.21 -9.66 -23.82
CA LEU A 483 -0.93 -10.39 -22.58
C LEU A 483 0.35 -9.88 -21.89
N GLN A 484 1.39 -9.53 -22.65
CA GLN A 484 2.66 -9.03 -22.11
C GLN A 484 2.55 -7.58 -21.62
N GLY A 485 3.23 -7.28 -20.51
CA GLY A 485 3.25 -5.92 -19.93
C GLY A 485 1.98 -5.52 -19.18
N MET A 486 1.03 -6.42 -18.97
CA MET A 486 -0.23 -6.09 -18.30
C MET A 486 0.00 -5.39 -16.95
N PRO A 487 -0.61 -4.20 -16.73
CA PRO A 487 -0.56 -3.55 -15.44
C PRO A 487 -1.39 -4.28 -14.37
N VAL A 488 -1.26 -3.81 -13.12
CA VAL A 488 -1.94 -4.41 -11.94
C VAL A 488 -3.47 -4.34 -12.00
N ASP A 489 -4.01 -3.41 -12.79
CA ASP A 489 -5.44 -3.18 -13.00
C ASP A 489 -5.90 -3.53 -14.43
N ALA A 490 -5.19 -4.46 -15.08
CA ALA A 490 -5.59 -5.04 -16.36
C ALA A 490 -5.87 -6.54 -16.25
N CYS A 491 -6.64 -7.03 -17.21
CA CYS A 491 -6.85 -8.46 -17.46
C CYS A 491 -6.90 -8.72 -18.96
N TRP A 492 -6.57 -9.93 -19.39
CA TRP A 492 -6.53 -10.30 -20.80
C TRP A 492 -7.19 -11.65 -21.00
N TYR A 493 -7.87 -11.81 -22.12
CA TYR A 493 -8.29 -13.12 -22.61
C TYR A 493 -7.94 -13.18 -24.09
N ASP A 494 -7.76 -14.40 -24.59
CA ASP A 494 -7.40 -14.61 -25.98
C ASP A 494 -8.61 -14.32 -26.88
N VAL A 495 -8.72 -13.08 -27.30
CA VAL A 495 -9.82 -12.60 -28.15
C VAL A 495 -9.71 -13.17 -29.56
N GLU A 496 -8.50 -13.41 -30.06
CA GLU A 496 -8.27 -13.97 -31.39
C GLU A 496 -8.68 -15.45 -31.42
N ALA A 497 -8.23 -16.24 -30.45
CA ALA A 497 -8.68 -17.61 -30.26
C ALA A 497 -10.21 -17.67 -30.11
N ALA A 498 -10.81 -16.75 -29.34
CA ALA A 498 -12.25 -16.70 -29.15
C ALA A 498 -13.02 -16.44 -30.46
N PHE A 499 -12.49 -15.59 -31.34
CA PHE A 499 -13.07 -15.34 -32.67
C PHE A 499 -12.85 -16.49 -33.66
N ASN A 500 -11.75 -17.24 -33.51
CA ASN A 500 -11.40 -18.37 -34.36
C ASN A 500 -12.02 -19.71 -33.92
N ASP A 501 -13.00 -19.66 -33.00
CA ASP A 501 -13.65 -20.84 -32.41
C ASP A 501 -12.69 -21.80 -31.68
N GLU A 502 -11.54 -21.29 -31.23
CA GLU A 502 -10.58 -22.05 -30.45
C GLU A 502 -10.97 -22.08 -28.95
N PRO A 503 -10.69 -23.17 -28.21
CA PRO A 503 -10.99 -23.24 -26.78
C PRO A 503 -10.24 -22.18 -25.97
N THR A 504 -10.99 -21.29 -25.31
CA THR A 504 -10.43 -20.22 -24.48
C THR A 504 -11.37 -19.85 -23.33
N THR A 505 -11.14 -20.46 -22.17
CA THR A 505 -11.97 -20.25 -20.96
C THR A 505 -11.30 -19.38 -19.91
N LYS A 506 -10.01 -19.06 -20.10
CA LYS A 506 -9.19 -18.38 -19.09
C LYS A 506 -9.24 -16.87 -19.27
N LEU A 507 -9.30 -16.18 -18.14
CA LEU A 507 -9.08 -14.74 -18.01
C LEU A 507 -7.78 -14.54 -17.24
N TYR A 508 -6.76 -14.00 -17.89
CA TYR A 508 -5.42 -13.82 -17.37
C TYR A 508 -5.26 -12.48 -16.64
N PHE A 509 -4.44 -12.51 -15.58
CA PHE A 509 -4.05 -11.37 -14.76
C PHE A 509 -2.55 -11.42 -14.48
N SER A 510 -1.98 -10.27 -14.11
CA SER A 510 -0.59 -10.19 -13.67
C SER A 510 -0.36 -11.00 -12.39
N ARG A 511 0.87 -11.50 -12.17
CA ARG A 511 1.21 -12.35 -11.01
C ARG A 511 0.91 -11.68 -9.66
N SER A 512 0.89 -10.35 -9.62
CA SER A 512 0.49 -9.54 -8.46
C SER A 512 -0.95 -9.75 -8.00
N GLU A 513 -1.80 -10.31 -8.86
CA GLU A 513 -3.22 -10.58 -8.59
C GLU A 513 -3.50 -12.01 -8.11
N ALA A 514 -2.45 -12.83 -7.92
CA ALA A 514 -2.56 -14.21 -7.51
C ALA A 514 -3.42 -14.38 -6.23
N GLY A 515 -4.35 -15.33 -6.26
CA GLY A 515 -5.21 -15.68 -5.13
C GLY A 515 -6.28 -14.65 -4.77
N LYS A 516 -6.42 -13.56 -5.53
CA LYS A 516 -7.48 -12.54 -5.33
C LYS A 516 -8.80 -12.99 -5.96
N THR A 517 -9.89 -12.28 -5.63
CA THR A 517 -11.25 -12.59 -6.12
C THR A 517 -11.78 -11.43 -6.94
N VAL A 518 -12.39 -11.73 -8.08
CA VAL A 518 -12.98 -10.77 -9.01
C VAL A 518 -14.45 -11.09 -9.30
N LEU A 519 -15.20 -10.05 -9.66
CA LEU A 519 -16.57 -10.09 -10.12
C LEU A 519 -16.60 -9.70 -11.60
N LEU A 520 -17.24 -10.54 -12.41
CA LEU A 520 -17.60 -10.25 -13.79
C LEU A 520 -19.05 -9.75 -13.81
N ARG A 521 -19.26 -8.47 -14.07
CA ARG A 521 -20.62 -7.89 -14.09
C ARG A 521 -21.46 -8.49 -15.20
N GLU A 522 -20.92 -8.55 -16.42
CA GLU A 522 -21.54 -9.17 -17.58
C GLU A 522 -20.49 -9.91 -18.40
N TYR A 523 -20.80 -11.10 -18.89
CA TYR A 523 -19.92 -11.88 -19.75
C TYR A 523 -20.70 -12.77 -20.72
N TRP A 524 -20.08 -13.10 -21.85
CA TRP A 524 -20.65 -13.94 -22.90
C TRP A 524 -19.73 -15.13 -23.20
N TYR A 525 -20.32 -16.30 -23.37
CA TYR A 525 -19.58 -17.55 -23.53
C TYR A 525 -20.36 -18.58 -24.36
N ILE A 526 -19.64 -19.58 -24.88
CA ILE A 526 -20.17 -20.74 -25.59
C ILE A 526 -19.93 -21.99 -24.77
N VAL A 527 -20.87 -22.93 -24.83
CA VAL A 527 -20.76 -24.24 -24.17
C VAL A 527 -20.61 -25.36 -25.19
N GLU A 528 -20.11 -26.49 -24.74
CA GLU A 528 -19.93 -27.68 -25.56
C GLU A 528 -21.27 -28.14 -26.18
N GLY A 529 -21.24 -28.40 -27.49
CA GLY A 529 -22.40 -28.91 -28.24
C GLY A 529 -23.50 -27.88 -28.56
N ASP A 530 -23.36 -26.63 -28.14
CA ASP A 530 -24.33 -25.56 -28.39
C ASP A 530 -23.60 -24.27 -28.80
N PRO A 531 -23.60 -23.92 -30.10
CA PRO A 531 -22.90 -22.75 -30.62
C PRO A 531 -23.61 -21.42 -30.30
N THR A 532 -24.72 -21.44 -29.55
CA THR A 532 -25.42 -20.21 -29.19
C THR A 532 -24.69 -19.46 -28.06
N PRO A 533 -24.33 -18.18 -28.24
CA PRO A 533 -23.73 -17.39 -27.16
C PRO A 533 -24.67 -17.25 -25.97
N ARG A 534 -24.21 -17.67 -24.81
CA ARG A 534 -24.90 -17.51 -23.52
C ARG A 534 -24.39 -16.26 -22.81
N ARG A 535 -25.27 -15.63 -22.03
CA ARG A 535 -24.93 -14.47 -21.21
C ARG A 535 -24.93 -14.86 -19.73
N GLY A 536 -23.84 -14.60 -19.05
CA GLY A 536 -23.74 -14.63 -17.60
C GLY A 536 -23.71 -13.22 -17.00
N VAL A 537 -24.17 -13.10 -15.76
CA VAL A 537 -24.15 -11.86 -14.98
C VAL A 537 -23.67 -12.14 -13.56
N ASN A 538 -22.95 -11.20 -12.97
CA ASN A 538 -22.45 -11.27 -11.59
C ASN A 538 -21.68 -12.56 -11.27
N GLY A 539 -20.81 -13.00 -12.18
CA GLY A 539 -19.97 -14.19 -11.97
C GLY A 539 -18.81 -13.87 -11.05
N VAL A 540 -18.64 -14.61 -9.95
CA VAL A 540 -17.51 -14.43 -9.03
C VAL A 540 -16.49 -15.52 -9.28
N LEU A 541 -15.24 -15.14 -9.53
CA LEU A 541 -14.14 -16.06 -9.80
C LEU A 541 -12.96 -15.79 -8.87
N ARG A 542 -12.26 -16.85 -8.49
CA ARG A 542 -10.98 -16.74 -7.78
C ARG A 542 -9.85 -16.84 -8.81
N ILE A 543 -8.88 -15.93 -8.70
CA ILE A 543 -7.66 -15.97 -9.50
C ILE A 543 -6.76 -17.05 -8.91
N SER A 544 -6.13 -17.85 -9.78
CA SER A 544 -5.21 -18.91 -9.40
C SER A 544 -4.09 -18.38 -8.50
N ASP A 545 -3.66 -19.20 -7.53
CA ASP A 545 -2.53 -18.84 -6.65
C ASP A 545 -1.19 -19.02 -7.39
N VAL A 546 -1.15 -19.86 -8.42
CA VAL A 546 0.05 -20.23 -9.18
C VAL A 546 -0.15 -19.89 -10.66
N PRO A 547 0.87 -19.33 -11.34
CA PRO A 547 0.80 -19.08 -12.77
C PRO A 547 0.78 -20.38 -13.59
N ASP A 548 0.21 -20.33 -14.80
CA ASP A 548 0.33 -21.45 -15.74
C ASP A 548 1.60 -21.34 -16.61
N GLY A 549 1.67 -22.13 -17.68
CA GLY A 549 2.82 -22.14 -18.61
C GLY A 549 3.10 -20.79 -19.29
N THR A 550 2.17 -19.85 -19.26
CA THR A 550 2.37 -18.47 -19.77
C THR A 550 3.12 -17.58 -18.79
N GLY A 551 3.25 -17.98 -17.52
CA GLY A 551 3.80 -17.15 -16.45
C GLY A 551 2.78 -16.20 -15.80
N PHE A 552 1.52 -16.19 -16.28
CA PHE A 552 0.42 -15.40 -15.72
C PHE A 552 -0.51 -16.25 -14.86
N VAL A 553 -1.19 -15.59 -13.93
CA VAL A 553 -2.28 -16.20 -13.15
C VAL A 553 -3.59 -16.01 -13.89
N TYR A 554 -4.57 -16.87 -13.65
CA TYR A 554 -5.80 -16.88 -14.42
C TYR A 554 -7.01 -17.17 -13.54
N ALA A 555 -8.17 -16.75 -14.00
CA ALA A 555 -9.47 -17.20 -13.51
C ALA A 555 -10.15 -17.98 -14.63
N ASP A 556 -10.66 -19.18 -14.33
CA ASP A 556 -11.23 -20.06 -15.35
C ASP A 556 -12.76 -20.00 -15.35
N LEU A 557 -13.35 -19.71 -16.51
CA LEU A 557 -14.80 -19.69 -16.70
C LEU A 557 -15.46 -21.03 -16.34
N THR A 558 -14.73 -22.14 -16.48
CA THR A 558 -15.23 -23.48 -16.15
C THR A 558 -15.58 -23.65 -14.67
N GLU A 559 -15.05 -22.80 -13.78
CA GLU A 559 -15.45 -22.76 -12.36
C GLU A 559 -16.92 -22.34 -12.18
N LEU A 560 -17.43 -21.47 -13.06
CA LEU A 560 -18.83 -21.04 -13.05
C LEU A 560 -19.69 -21.92 -13.96
N HIS A 561 -19.14 -22.31 -15.11
CA HIS A 561 -19.84 -23.06 -16.15
C HIS A 561 -18.99 -24.24 -16.60
N PRO A 562 -19.12 -25.42 -15.99
CA PRO A 562 -18.25 -26.57 -16.25
C PRO A 562 -18.19 -27.02 -17.72
N ASN A 563 -19.23 -26.72 -18.50
CA ASN A 563 -19.32 -27.07 -19.92
C ASN A 563 -18.92 -25.92 -20.85
N ALA A 564 -18.39 -24.81 -20.34
CA ALA A 564 -17.93 -23.69 -21.16
C ALA A 564 -16.68 -24.07 -21.96
N VAL A 565 -16.64 -23.69 -23.23
CA VAL A 565 -15.54 -24.00 -24.15
C VAL A 565 -14.77 -22.74 -24.52
N ARG A 566 -15.46 -21.62 -24.75
CA ARG A 566 -14.82 -20.35 -25.08
C ARG A 566 -15.60 -19.13 -24.64
N TRP A 567 -14.90 -18.00 -24.53
CA TRP A 567 -15.48 -16.66 -24.50
C TRP A 567 -16.15 -16.31 -25.84
N ALA A 568 -17.18 -15.45 -25.82
CA ALA A 568 -17.97 -15.07 -26.99
C ALA A 568 -17.96 -13.54 -27.27
N PRO A 569 -16.87 -12.98 -27.83
CA PRO A 569 -16.78 -11.55 -28.13
C PRO A 569 -17.70 -11.08 -29.27
N GLU A 570 -18.15 -11.98 -30.15
CA GLU A 570 -18.97 -11.70 -31.34
C GLU A 570 -20.28 -10.97 -31.05
N VAL A 571 -20.79 -11.05 -29.82
CA VAL A 571 -22.05 -10.40 -29.43
C VAL A 571 -21.89 -8.90 -29.25
N THR A 572 -20.77 -8.43 -28.69
CA THR A 572 -20.61 -7.03 -28.29
C THR A 572 -19.28 -6.38 -28.67
N GLY A 573 -18.43 -7.11 -29.39
CA GLY A 573 -17.03 -6.77 -29.66
C GLY A 573 -16.07 -7.16 -28.54
N VAL A 574 -16.58 -7.37 -27.31
CA VAL A 574 -15.80 -7.83 -26.15
C VAL A 574 -16.63 -8.85 -25.37
N ALA A 575 -16.03 -9.96 -24.96
CA ALA A 575 -16.73 -11.04 -24.26
C ALA A 575 -17.06 -10.73 -22.80
N ILE A 576 -16.44 -9.71 -22.19
CA ILE A 576 -16.50 -9.45 -20.75
C ILE A 576 -16.64 -7.93 -20.54
N ARG A 577 -17.55 -7.53 -19.65
CA ARG A 577 -17.74 -6.13 -19.25
C ARG A 577 -17.82 -5.99 -17.74
N GLY A 578 -17.09 -4.99 -17.22
CA GLY A 578 -17.13 -4.63 -15.81
C GLY A 578 -16.49 -5.68 -14.91
N VAL A 579 -15.18 -5.87 -15.06
CA VAL A 579 -14.38 -6.70 -14.15
C VAL A 579 -14.03 -5.86 -12.92
N GLN A 580 -14.45 -6.32 -11.74
CA GLN A 580 -14.31 -5.60 -10.47
C GLN A 580 -13.59 -6.47 -9.44
N GLY A 581 -12.58 -5.96 -8.75
CA GLY A 581 -11.93 -6.70 -7.67
C GLY A 581 -12.76 -6.70 -6.39
N LEU A 582 -12.98 -7.88 -5.81
CA LEU A 582 -13.77 -8.07 -4.59
C LEU A 582 -12.92 -8.36 -3.35
N SER A 583 -11.70 -8.87 -3.49
CA SER A 583 -10.95 -9.37 -2.31
C SER A 583 -10.16 -8.27 -1.60
N LEU A 584 -10.27 -8.26 -0.28
CA LEU A 584 -9.36 -7.60 0.66
C LEU A 584 -8.77 -8.67 1.58
N LYS A 585 -7.46 -8.69 1.75
CA LYS A 585 -6.75 -9.64 2.61
C LYS A 585 -5.87 -8.90 3.60
N VAL A 586 -5.91 -9.31 4.86
CA VAL A 586 -4.92 -8.91 5.86
C VAL A 586 -3.97 -10.10 6.04
N ARG A 587 -2.68 -9.86 5.80
CA ARG A 587 -1.62 -10.87 5.82
C ARG A 587 -0.73 -10.64 7.02
N LEU A 588 -0.63 -11.66 7.85
CA LEU A 588 0.31 -11.71 8.95
C LEU A 588 1.53 -12.54 8.53
N TYR A 589 2.71 -11.96 8.72
CA TYR A 589 3.98 -12.59 8.43
C TYR A 589 4.88 -12.58 9.66
N TYR A 590 5.61 -13.66 9.87
CA TYR A 590 6.66 -13.76 10.88
C TYR A 590 7.67 -14.85 10.50
N GLU A 591 8.87 -14.76 11.05
CA GLU A 591 10.02 -15.60 10.71
C GLU A 591 10.66 -16.16 11.99
N PRO A 592 10.08 -17.23 12.56
CA PRO A 592 10.66 -17.94 13.70
C PRO A 592 11.85 -18.79 13.27
N ASP A 593 13.01 -18.59 13.88
CA ASP A 593 14.21 -19.39 13.67
C ASP A 593 14.61 -19.47 12.17
N GLY A 594 14.45 -18.36 11.43
CA GLY A 594 14.66 -18.28 9.98
C GLY A 594 13.61 -18.96 9.09
N ARG A 595 12.52 -19.51 9.66
CA ARG A 595 11.43 -20.12 8.89
C ARG A 595 10.30 -19.13 8.68
N LYS A 596 10.05 -18.77 7.43
CA LYS A 596 8.96 -17.89 7.02
C LYS A 596 7.58 -18.53 7.23
N VAL A 597 6.71 -17.87 7.98
CA VAL A 597 5.31 -18.27 8.21
C VAL A 597 4.36 -17.16 7.75
N LYS A 598 3.27 -17.56 7.10
CA LYS A 598 2.23 -16.67 6.56
C LYS A 598 0.85 -17.13 7.05
N ILE A 599 0.02 -16.19 7.48
CA ILE A 599 -1.40 -16.40 7.80
C ILE A 599 -2.21 -15.30 7.10
N ASP A 600 -3.20 -15.71 6.30
CA ASP A 600 -4.05 -14.80 5.51
C ASP A 600 -5.47 -14.76 6.09
N PHE A 601 -6.02 -13.55 6.24
CA PHE A 601 -7.39 -13.28 6.64
C PHE A 601 -8.13 -12.58 5.51
N ASP A 602 -9.08 -13.27 4.88
CA ASP A 602 -9.75 -12.82 3.67
C ASP A 602 -11.14 -12.23 3.96
N ALA A 603 -11.50 -11.18 3.22
CA ALA A 603 -12.87 -10.66 3.15
C ALA A 603 -13.22 -10.26 1.71
N LEU A 604 -14.48 -10.47 1.34
CA LEU A 604 -15.05 -9.89 0.12
C LEU A 604 -15.53 -8.47 0.45
N LEU A 605 -14.76 -7.48 0.01
CA LEU A 605 -15.03 -6.07 0.25
C LEU A 605 -14.61 -5.22 -0.95
N THR A 606 -15.57 -4.51 -1.52
CA THR A 606 -15.34 -3.54 -2.59
C THR A 606 -15.36 -2.12 -2.04
N ARG A 607 -14.57 -1.25 -2.67
CA ARG A 607 -14.75 0.21 -2.51
C ARG A 607 -16.13 0.60 -3.01
N LYS A 608 -16.79 1.51 -2.28
CA LYS A 608 -18.08 2.11 -2.66
C LYS A 608 -17.86 3.28 -3.63
N ASP A 609 -18.64 3.31 -4.71
CA ASP A 609 -18.59 4.35 -5.75
C ASP A 609 -19.20 5.68 -5.32
#